data_AF-A0A9N7RRX2-F1
#
_entry.id   AF-A0A9N7RRX2-F1
#
_cell.length_a   1.000
_cell.length_b   1.000
_cell.length_c   1.000
_cell.angle_alpha   90.00
_cell.angle_beta   90.00
_cell.angle_gamma   90.00
#
_symmetry.space_group_name_H-M   'P 1'
#
loop_
_entity.id
_entity.type
_entity.pdbx_description
1 polymer ?
#
loop_
_entity_poly.entity_id
_entity_poly.type
_entity_poly.pdbx_seq_one_letter_code
_entity_poly.pdbx_strand_id
1 'polypeptide(L)'
;MDCRTAISDSNDVSGGNSSTCCAGTAPASQPPDQPIPDADAIKRLSDTLESIFFDSSSSPDFDFFSDARLVAASGREIPVHRCILSARSPFFRNLFSSRERNAKLELKEMTKEFAVGYDALVTVLGYLYSGKIRVSPNDVRVCVDDECSHLGCRPAVAFMVEILYASFVFQISELVARFQRNLMDILDKATADDVLIVLFVANLCGTACESLLARSIEIVVKSDLDTITLDKALPYHLTKQINESRAELGLLSPRTNVLPNKHVKRVHRALESDDVELVRMLLKEEHTNLDDAYALHYAVAYCDSKTTTELLDLAIADINHRNPRGYTVLHIAAMRKDPKIIVSLLTKGARPSDLTSDGRKALQIAKRLTRAIDYHKSTEGKATPKERLCIEILEQAERRDSLLGEASMSLAMAGDDLRKQLLYLENRVALAKLLFPMEAKVAMDIAQVDGTSEFQLRKINENMVGSMRTEVDLNEAPFKIKEEHLSRLRALSKTVELGKRFFPRCSAVLNKIMDRDDYPEIAQLGNDSVEDCPLKRQRRMEIEEVLSKAFSEDKEEFGRTINFSSPSSSSSVGIIRPPNGKLSFMN
;
A
#
# COMPACT_ATOMS: atom_id res chain seq x y z
N MET A 1 -7.18 -45.12 58.63
CA MET A 1 -6.09 -46.08 58.35
C MET A 1 -4.95 -45.24 57.83
N ASP A 2 -4.13 -44.84 58.79
CA ASP A 2 -3.15 -43.76 58.77
C ASP A 2 -1.77 -44.20 58.28
N CYS A 3 -0.85 -43.22 58.27
CA CYS A 3 0.60 -43.24 57.98
C CYS A 3 0.91 -42.97 56.49
N ARG A 4 1.27 -41.76 56.02
CA ARG A 4 2.25 -40.74 56.49
C ARG A 4 3.65 -41.30 56.79
N THR A 5 4.61 -40.80 55.98
CA THR A 5 6.02 -40.35 56.21
C THR A 5 6.93 -40.91 55.12
N ALA A 6 7.44 -40.12 54.15
CA ALA A 6 8.45 -39.04 54.22
C ALA A 6 9.90 -39.56 54.30
N ILE A 7 10.79 -38.85 53.56
CA ILE A 7 12.27 -38.73 53.67
C ILE A 7 13.08 -39.29 52.47
N SER A 8 13.50 -38.33 51.62
CA SER A 8 14.86 -37.97 51.16
C SER A 8 15.81 -38.88 50.36
N ASP A 9 16.43 -38.17 49.41
CA ASP A 9 17.85 -38.13 48.97
C ASP A 9 18.39 -39.03 47.85
N SER A 10 18.63 -38.37 46.71
CA SER A 10 19.86 -38.24 45.91
C SER A 10 20.76 -39.44 45.57
N ASN A 11 20.93 -39.57 44.25
CA ASN A 11 22.16 -39.77 43.46
C ASN A 11 23.01 -41.05 43.54
N ASP A 12 23.50 -41.36 42.33
CA ASP A 12 24.72 -42.07 41.94
C ASP A 12 24.71 -43.60 41.73
N VAL A 13 24.58 -43.94 40.43
CA VAL A 13 25.54 -44.69 39.60
C VAL A 13 26.42 -45.76 40.29
N SER A 14 26.10 -47.03 40.03
CA SER A 14 27.00 -48.14 39.61
C SER A 14 26.18 -49.43 39.74
N GLY A 15 26.20 -50.44 38.87
CA GLY A 15 27.27 -50.99 38.07
C GLY A 15 27.52 -52.43 38.54
N GLY A 16 27.16 -53.43 37.72
CA GLY A 16 27.63 -54.83 37.83
C GLY A 16 26.59 -55.83 38.36
N ASN A 17 25.89 -56.56 37.48
CA ASN A 17 26.27 -57.83 36.85
C ASN A 17 26.29 -59.05 37.78
N SER A 18 25.32 -59.95 37.59
CA SER A 18 25.54 -61.38 37.80
C SER A 18 25.91 -62.02 36.48
N SER A 19 27.08 -62.64 36.53
CA SER A 19 27.74 -63.46 35.53
C SER A 19 27.01 -64.77 35.24
N THR A 20 27.13 -65.27 34.02
CA THR A 20 27.56 -66.67 33.79
C THR A 20 28.39 -66.71 32.52
N CYS A 21 29.54 -67.37 32.63
CA CYS A 21 30.70 -67.26 31.75
C CYS A 21 30.76 -68.49 30.82
N CYS A 22 31.26 -68.32 29.59
CA CYS A 22 32.16 -69.26 28.92
C CYS A 22 32.92 -68.53 27.80
N ALA A 23 34.21 -68.83 27.68
CA ALA A 23 35.26 -67.96 27.16
C ALA A 23 35.59 -68.15 25.67
N GLY A 24 36.07 -67.06 25.05
CA GLY A 24 37.27 -67.07 24.20
C GLY A 24 37.11 -67.05 22.67
N THR A 25 37.00 -65.85 22.07
CA THR A 25 37.91 -65.34 21.00
C THR A 25 37.51 -63.90 20.59
N ALA A 26 38.51 -63.06 20.31
CA ALA A 26 38.42 -61.61 20.08
C ALA A 26 37.87 -61.23 18.68
N PRO A 27 37.55 -59.94 18.41
CA PRO A 27 36.39 -59.51 17.63
C PRO A 27 36.64 -59.39 16.12
N ALA A 28 35.63 -59.75 15.32
CA ALA A 28 35.44 -59.21 13.98
C ALA A 28 34.41 -58.09 14.05
N SER A 29 34.83 -56.91 13.61
CA SER A 29 34.05 -55.69 13.35
C SER A 29 32.60 -55.94 12.94
N GLN A 30 31.63 -55.51 13.76
CA GLN A 30 30.26 -55.30 13.30
C GLN A 30 30.24 -54.09 12.36
N PRO A 31 29.63 -54.19 11.16
CA PRO A 31 29.40 -53.03 10.31
C PRO A 31 28.29 -52.14 10.91
N PRO A 32 28.27 -50.83 10.57
CA PRO A 32 27.28 -49.89 11.11
C PRO A 32 25.88 -50.28 10.63
N ASP A 33 24.89 -50.04 11.50
CA ASP A 33 23.45 -50.25 11.30
C ASP A 33 23.02 -50.13 9.82
N GLN A 34 22.88 -51.27 9.15
CA GLN A 34 22.21 -51.33 7.86
C GLN A 34 20.70 -51.28 8.11
N PRO A 35 19.95 -50.36 7.47
CA PRO A 35 18.50 -50.39 7.52
C PRO A 35 18.00 -51.76 7.02
N ILE A 36 16.99 -52.30 7.70
CA ILE A 36 16.37 -53.60 7.38
C ILE A 36 15.97 -53.57 5.89
N PRO A 37 16.39 -54.56 5.05
CA PRO A 37 16.20 -54.54 3.59
C PRO A 37 14.77 -54.26 3.13
N ASP A 38 13.78 -54.69 3.92
CA ASP A 38 12.35 -54.48 3.65
C ASP A 38 11.91 -53.01 3.84
N ALA A 39 12.52 -52.28 4.78
CA ALA A 39 12.20 -50.88 5.01
C ALA A 39 12.67 -50.00 3.84
N ASP A 40 13.85 -50.28 3.29
CA ASP A 40 14.36 -49.59 2.11
C ASP A 40 13.54 -49.91 0.86
N ALA A 41 13.10 -51.16 0.70
CA ALA A 41 12.22 -51.56 -0.40
C ALA A 41 10.86 -50.85 -0.33
N ILE A 42 10.23 -50.80 0.84
CA ILE A 42 8.96 -50.10 1.07
C ILE A 42 9.13 -48.59 0.87
N LYS A 43 10.25 -48.02 1.32
CA LYS A 43 10.56 -46.61 1.11
C LYS A 43 10.68 -46.29 -0.38
N ARG A 44 11.41 -47.11 -1.15
CA ARG A 44 11.51 -46.97 -2.61
C ARG A 44 10.16 -47.10 -3.30
N LEU A 45 9.31 -48.04 -2.88
CA LEU A 45 7.95 -48.16 -3.41
C LEU A 45 7.12 -46.91 -3.12
N SER A 46 7.16 -46.42 -1.87
CA SER A 46 6.50 -45.17 -1.47
C SER A 46 6.98 -43.99 -2.31
N ASP A 47 8.29 -43.85 -2.52
CA ASP A 47 8.87 -42.74 -3.28
C ASP A 47 8.50 -42.85 -4.78
N THR A 48 8.39 -44.08 -5.32
CA THR A 48 7.94 -44.33 -6.70
C THR A 48 6.45 -44.04 -6.88
N LEU A 49 5.61 -44.38 -5.90
CA LEU A 49 4.19 -44.04 -5.92
C LEU A 49 3.95 -42.54 -5.68
N GLU A 50 4.90 -41.86 -5.04
CA GLU A 50 4.83 -40.43 -4.82
C GLU A 50 5.18 -39.63 -6.08
N SER A 51 6.17 -40.06 -6.87
CA SER A 51 6.61 -39.34 -8.08
C SER A 51 5.48 -39.13 -9.10
N ILE A 52 4.49 -40.03 -9.10
CA ILE A 52 3.23 -39.96 -9.86
C ILE A 52 2.57 -38.58 -9.81
N PHE A 53 2.59 -37.96 -8.63
CA PHE A 53 1.82 -36.76 -8.34
C PHE A 53 2.64 -35.48 -8.37
N PHE A 54 3.98 -35.58 -8.25
CA PHE A 54 4.86 -34.44 -8.01
C PHE A 54 5.95 -34.23 -9.07
N ASP A 55 6.26 -35.22 -9.92
CA ASP A 55 7.18 -35.04 -11.04
C ASP A 55 6.41 -34.74 -12.33
N SER A 56 6.45 -33.49 -12.78
CA SER A 56 5.95 -33.07 -14.10
C SER A 56 6.66 -33.75 -15.29
N SER A 57 7.73 -34.50 -15.02
CA SER A 57 8.45 -35.35 -15.98
C SER A 57 8.00 -36.82 -15.96
N SER A 58 7.13 -37.23 -15.03
CA SER A 58 6.57 -38.59 -15.06
C SER A 58 5.66 -38.71 -16.29
N SER A 59 6.06 -39.64 -17.15
CA SER A 59 5.77 -39.77 -18.56
C SER A 59 4.29 -40.09 -18.87
N PRO A 60 3.89 -39.99 -20.16
CA PRO A 60 2.67 -40.60 -20.70
C PRO A 60 2.45 -42.09 -20.35
N ASP A 61 3.43 -42.78 -19.76
CA ASP A 61 3.29 -44.17 -19.30
C ASP A 61 2.40 -44.30 -18.06
N PHE A 62 2.29 -43.25 -17.22
CA PHE A 62 1.47 -43.35 -16.00
C PHE A 62 -0.03 -43.37 -16.29
N ASP A 63 -0.43 -42.59 -17.30
CA ASP A 63 -1.80 -42.57 -17.82
C ASP A 63 -2.25 -43.96 -18.29
N PHE A 64 -1.31 -44.80 -18.76
CA PHE A 64 -1.58 -46.16 -19.25
C PHE A 64 -1.98 -47.14 -18.13
N PHE A 65 -1.48 -46.97 -16.91
CA PHE A 65 -1.72 -47.91 -15.80
C PHE A 65 -2.90 -47.52 -14.89
N SER A 66 -3.37 -46.27 -14.99
CA SER A 66 -4.52 -45.80 -14.21
C SER A 66 -5.85 -46.42 -14.67
N ASP A 67 -6.70 -46.83 -13.72
CA ASP A 67 -8.01 -47.44 -13.99
C ASP A 67 -9.20 -46.51 -13.64
N ALA A 68 -8.90 -45.28 -13.19
CA ALA A 68 -9.88 -44.23 -12.98
C ALA A 68 -9.26 -42.83 -13.12
N ARG A 69 -10.11 -41.82 -13.36
CA ARG A 69 -9.72 -40.41 -13.43
C ARG A 69 -10.60 -39.55 -12.54
N LEU A 70 -9.97 -38.74 -11.69
CA LEU A 70 -10.64 -37.70 -10.92
C LEU A 70 -10.49 -36.36 -11.65
N VAL A 71 -11.57 -35.61 -11.78
CA VAL A 71 -11.55 -34.28 -12.42
C VAL A 71 -11.62 -33.23 -11.33
N ALA A 72 -10.52 -32.49 -11.13
CA ALA A 72 -10.48 -31.37 -10.19
C ALA A 72 -11.42 -30.24 -10.65
N ALA A 73 -11.78 -29.32 -9.74
CA ALA A 73 -12.63 -28.18 -10.08
C ALA A 73 -12.05 -27.27 -11.19
N SER A 74 -10.73 -27.30 -11.39
CA SER A 74 -10.03 -26.61 -12.47
C SER A 74 -10.17 -27.29 -13.84
N GLY A 75 -10.84 -28.44 -13.92
CA GLY A 75 -10.94 -29.28 -15.13
C GLY A 75 -9.72 -30.16 -15.37
N ARG A 76 -8.70 -30.10 -14.50
CA ARG A 76 -7.52 -30.97 -14.61
C ARG A 76 -7.87 -32.40 -14.19
N GLU A 77 -7.53 -33.34 -15.05
CA GLU A 77 -7.69 -34.77 -14.77
C GLU A 77 -6.49 -35.29 -13.97
N ILE A 78 -6.76 -36.13 -12.98
CA ILE A 78 -5.77 -36.79 -12.14
C ILE A 78 -5.97 -38.30 -12.31
N PRO A 79 -5.01 -39.01 -12.92
CA PRO A 79 -5.06 -40.47 -13.05
C PRO A 79 -4.89 -41.12 -11.68
N VAL A 80 -5.75 -42.08 -11.34
CA VAL A 80 -5.75 -42.77 -10.04
C VAL A 80 -5.99 -44.27 -10.18
N HIS A 81 -5.66 -45.01 -9.11
CA HIS A 81 -5.87 -46.46 -8.98
C HIS A 81 -6.99 -46.73 -7.98
N ARG A 82 -8.09 -47.32 -8.45
CA ARG A 82 -9.25 -47.68 -7.62
C ARG A 82 -8.86 -48.56 -6.45
N CYS A 83 -7.96 -49.52 -6.67
CA CYS A 83 -7.53 -50.47 -5.65
C CYS A 83 -6.81 -49.77 -4.48
N ILE A 84 -5.89 -48.85 -4.76
CA ILE A 84 -5.13 -48.10 -3.75
C ILE A 84 -6.08 -47.20 -2.96
N LEU A 85 -6.90 -46.41 -3.66
CA LEU A 85 -7.83 -45.49 -3.01
C LEU A 85 -8.88 -46.24 -2.16
N SER A 86 -9.44 -47.35 -2.68
CA SER A 86 -10.41 -48.18 -1.93
C SER A 86 -9.79 -48.83 -0.69
N ALA A 87 -8.51 -49.21 -0.74
CA ALA A 87 -7.83 -49.79 0.41
C ALA A 87 -7.55 -48.76 1.51
N ARG A 88 -7.36 -47.49 1.13
CA ARG A 88 -6.88 -46.43 2.02
C ARG A 88 -7.97 -45.45 2.48
N SER A 89 -9.15 -45.52 1.88
CA SER A 89 -10.28 -44.65 2.20
C SER A 89 -11.61 -45.41 2.09
N PRO A 90 -12.40 -45.46 3.19
CA PRO A 90 -13.73 -46.08 3.16
C PRO A 90 -14.67 -45.38 2.17
N PHE A 91 -14.53 -44.06 2.01
CA PHE A 91 -15.27 -43.29 1.04
C PHE A 91 -15.00 -43.77 -0.38
N PHE A 92 -13.74 -43.88 -0.81
CA PHE A 92 -13.40 -44.35 -2.15
C PHE A 92 -13.81 -45.81 -2.37
N ARG A 93 -13.71 -46.65 -1.34
CA ARG A 93 -14.20 -48.04 -1.39
C ARG A 93 -15.69 -48.11 -1.75
N ASN A 94 -16.51 -47.29 -1.10
CA ASN A 94 -17.96 -47.22 -1.35
C ASN A 94 -18.28 -46.55 -2.70
N LEU A 95 -17.48 -45.56 -3.09
CA LEU A 95 -17.61 -44.87 -4.38
C LEU A 95 -17.37 -45.83 -5.56
N PHE A 96 -16.33 -46.66 -5.47
CA PHE A 96 -15.95 -47.58 -6.55
C PHE A 96 -16.76 -48.89 -6.54
N SER A 97 -17.39 -49.26 -5.42
CA SER A 97 -18.29 -50.42 -5.37
C SER A 97 -19.63 -50.19 -6.08
N SER A 98 -20.02 -48.93 -6.29
CA SER A 98 -21.35 -48.54 -6.79
C SER A 98 -21.36 -48.05 -8.24
N ARG A 99 -20.20 -47.94 -8.92
CA ARG A 99 -20.07 -47.30 -10.24
C ARG A 99 -19.36 -48.17 -11.28
N GLU A 100 -19.77 -48.02 -12.55
CA GLU A 100 -19.18 -48.69 -13.72
C GLU A 100 -17.68 -48.40 -13.89
N ARG A 101 -16.96 -49.30 -14.58
CA ARG A 101 -15.49 -49.37 -14.61
C ARG A 101 -14.75 -48.19 -15.27
N ASN A 102 -15.42 -47.28 -15.99
CA ASN A 102 -14.75 -46.22 -16.77
C ASN A 102 -15.28 -44.79 -16.58
N ALA A 103 -16.01 -44.51 -15.50
CA ALA A 103 -16.58 -43.17 -15.27
C ALA A 103 -15.51 -42.15 -14.81
N LYS A 104 -15.40 -41.01 -15.50
CA LYS A 104 -14.73 -39.81 -14.98
C LYS A 104 -15.50 -39.31 -13.76
N LEU A 105 -14.79 -39.03 -12.68
CA LEU A 105 -15.39 -38.62 -11.41
C LEU A 105 -15.13 -37.14 -11.17
N GLU A 106 -16.18 -36.34 -11.28
CA GLU A 106 -16.08 -34.91 -11.03
C GLU A 106 -16.03 -34.62 -9.53
N LEU A 107 -14.90 -34.08 -9.07
CA LEU A 107 -14.70 -33.80 -7.65
C LEU A 107 -15.67 -32.74 -7.11
N LYS A 108 -16.13 -31.84 -7.99
CA LYS A 108 -17.12 -30.81 -7.66
C LYS A 108 -18.44 -31.42 -7.15
N GLU A 109 -18.79 -32.63 -7.58
CA GLU A 109 -19.95 -33.35 -7.06
C GLU A 109 -19.73 -33.89 -5.64
N MET A 110 -18.48 -34.10 -5.26
CA MET A 110 -18.08 -34.72 -3.99
C MET A 110 -17.76 -33.67 -2.92
N THR A 111 -17.32 -32.48 -3.33
CA THR A 111 -16.97 -31.33 -2.47
C THR A 111 -17.92 -30.16 -2.74
N LYS A 112 -19.23 -30.38 -2.61
CA LYS A 112 -20.26 -29.38 -2.97
C LYS A 112 -20.31 -28.18 -2.03
N GLU A 113 -19.98 -28.38 -0.76
CA GLU A 113 -20.14 -27.36 0.28
C GLU A 113 -18.91 -26.45 0.39
N PHE A 114 -17.74 -26.92 -0.03
CA PHE A 114 -16.51 -26.13 -0.03
C PHE A 114 -15.59 -26.56 -1.18
N ALA A 115 -15.04 -25.58 -1.90
CA ALA A 115 -14.20 -25.84 -3.07
C ALA A 115 -12.79 -26.30 -2.65
N VAL A 116 -12.31 -27.38 -3.26
CA VAL A 116 -10.96 -27.91 -3.05
C VAL A 116 -10.12 -27.68 -4.29
N GLY A 117 -8.97 -27.01 -4.13
CA GLY A 117 -8.02 -26.76 -5.19
C GLY A 117 -7.28 -28.02 -5.65
N TYR A 118 -6.74 -27.95 -6.86
CA TYR A 118 -5.95 -29.05 -7.46
C TYR A 118 -4.77 -29.44 -6.56
N ASP A 119 -4.02 -28.48 -6.04
CA ASP A 119 -2.81 -28.75 -5.25
C ASP A 119 -3.13 -29.44 -3.90
N ALA A 120 -4.21 -29.03 -3.24
CA ALA A 120 -4.69 -29.65 -2.01
C ALA A 120 -5.16 -31.09 -2.26
N LEU A 121 -5.90 -31.31 -3.35
CA LEU A 121 -6.34 -32.64 -3.75
C LEU A 121 -5.16 -33.57 -4.04
N VAL A 122 -4.19 -33.11 -4.84
CA VAL A 122 -2.97 -33.87 -5.14
C VAL A 122 -2.20 -34.22 -3.88
N THR A 123 -2.15 -33.31 -2.90
CA THR A 123 -1.52 -33.57 -1.60
C THR A 123 -2.22 -34.69 -0.82
N VAL A 124 -3.55 -34.69 -0.81
CA VAL A 124 -4.34 -35.76 -0.16
C VAL A 124 -4.19 -37.10 -0.87
N LEU A 125 -4.22 -37.11 -2.20
CA LEU A 125 -4.04 -38.33 -3.00
C LEU A 125 -2.61 -38.88 -2.86
N GLY A 126 -1.60 -38.00 -2.90
CA GLY A 126 -0.22 -38.37 -2.65
C GLY A 126 -0.05 -39.05 -1.29
N TYR A 127 -0.70 -38.52 -0.23
CA TYR A 127 -0.71 -39.18 1.07
C TYR A 127 -1.36 -40.57 1.05
N LEU A 128 -2.46 -40.76 0.31
CA LEU A 128 -3.08 -42.09 0.18
C LEU A 128 -2.14 -43.11 -0.47
N TYR A 129 -1.28 -42.67 -1.38
CA TYR A 129 -0.33 -43.51 -2.11
C TYR A 129 0.97 -43.77 -1.34
N SER A 130 1.54 -42.74 -0.71
CA SER A 130 2.86 -42.81 -0.08
C SER A 130 2.81 -42.94 1.45
N GLY A 131 1.68 -42.61 2.08
CA GLY A 131 1.58 -42.45 3.53
C GLY A 131 2.34 -41.24 4.09
N LYS A 132 2.95 -40.42 3.22
CA LYS A 132 3.72 -39.23 3.59
C LYS A 132 2.97 -37.97 3.17
N ILE A 133 3.01 -36.96 4.03
CA ILE A 133 2.55 -35.62 3.66
C ILE A 133 3.74 -34.88 3.09
N ARG A 134 3.81 -34.80 1.76
CA ARG A 134 4.76 -33.91 1.12
C ARG A 134 4.16 -32.52 1.07
N VAL A 135 4.98 -31.53 1.41
CA VAL A 135 4.58 -30.14 1.25
C VAL A 135 4.57 -29.88 -0.26
N SER A 136 3.42 -29.46 -0.81
CA SER A 136 3.34 -28.87 -2.15
C SER A 136 4.44 -27.81 -2.33
N PRO A 137 4.84 -27.43 -3.55
CA PRO A 137 5.82 -26.36 -3.75
C PRO A 137 5.51 -25.16 -2.85
N ASN A 138 6.52 -24.62 -2.16
CA ASN A 138 6.33 -23.60 -1.11
C ASN A 138 5.47 -22.42 -1.62
N ASP A 139 5.58 -22.10 -2.90
CA ASP A 139 4.85 -21.05 -3.61
C ASP A 139 3.31 -21.21 -3.62
N VAL A 140 2.80 -22.41 -3.30
CA VAL A 140 1.37 -22.67 -3.12
C VAL A 140 0.84 -22.08 -1.81
N ARG A 141 1.68 -22.10 -0.76
CA ARG A 141 1.34 -21.69 0.61
C ARG A 141 1.80 -20.27 0.93
N VAL A 142 2.67 -19.71 0.09
CA VAL A 142 3.28 -18.40 0.24
C VAL A 142 2.46 -17.36 -0.53
N CYS A 143 2.34 -16.17 0.06
CA CYS A 143 1.74 -15.02 -0.60
C CYS A 143 2.79 -14.17 -1.31
N VAL A 144 2.36 -13.26 -2.18
CA VAL A 144 3.25 -12.38 -2.95
C VAL A 144 3.95 -11.30 -2.09
N ASP A 145 3.44 -11.04 -0.89
CA ASP A 145 4.01 -10.03 0.02
C ASP A 145 5.33 -10.51 0.63
N ASP A 146 6.44 -9.88 0.22
CA ASP A 146 7.80 -10.17 0.67
C ASP A 146 8.03 -9.86 2.17
N GLU A 147 7.21 -8.99 2.77
CA GLU A 147 7.28 -8.65 4.20
C GLU A 147 6.52 -9.65 5.09
N CYS A 148 5.82 -10.61 4.49
CA CYS A 148 5.01 -11.58 5.23
C CYS A 148 5.85 -12.75 5.74
N SER A 149 5.65 -13.15 7.01
CA SER A 149 6.28 -14.35 7.58
C SER A 149 5.71 -15.67 7.05
N HIS A 150 4.63 -15.61 6.26
CA HIS A 150 3.89 -16.73 5.66
C HIS A 150 3.40 -17.82 6.64
N LEU A 151 3.42 -17.57 7.96
CA LEU A 151 2.96 -18.55 8.96
C LEU A 151 1.43 -18.70 9.01
N GLY A 152 0.70 -17.61 8.78
CA GLY A 152 -0.76 -17.53 8.85
C GLY A 152 -1.37 -16.66 7.74
N CYS A 153 -0.70 -16.52 6.60
CA CYS A 153 -1.24 -15.77 5.47
C CYS A 153 -2.40 -16.53 4.80
N ARG A 154 -3.23 -15.80 4.05
CA ARG A 154 -4.40 -16.33 3.35
C ARG A 154 -4.09 -17.59 2.51
N PRO A 155 -3.06 -17.62 1.64
CA PRO A 155 -2.66 -18.85 0.93
C PRO A 155 -2.36 -20.05 1.83
N ALA A 156 -1.62 -19.85 2.91
CA ALA A 156 -1.28 -20.92 3.85
C ALA A 156 -2.53 -21.48 4.53
N VAL A 157 -3.37 -20.60 5.08
CA VAL A 157 -4.61 -20.98 5.77
C VAL A 157 -5.56 -21.67 4.80
N ALA A 158 -5.81 -21.09 3.62
CA ALA A 158 -6.70 -21.67 2.61
C ALA A 158 -6.25 -23.08 2.20
N PHE A 159 -4.95 -23.27 1.92
CA PHE A 159 -4.41 -24.57 1.54
C PHE A 159 -4.60 -25.63 2.63
N MET A 160 -4.35 -25.29 3.90
CA MET A 160 -4.55 -26.22 5.02
C MET A 160 -6.03 -26.56 5.25
N VAL A 161 -6.92 -25.57 5.10
CA VAL A 161 -8.37 -25.76 5.20
C VAL A 161 -8.90 -26.65 4.07
N GLU A 162 -8.42 -26.46 2.83
CA GLU A 162 -8.78 -27.31 1.69
C GLU A 162 -8.36 -28.77 1.93
N ILE A 163 -7.15 -29.00 2.45
CA ILE A 163 -6.69 -30.37 2.78
C ILE A 163 -7.53 -30.95 3.92
N LEU A 164 -7.83 -30.19 4.96
CA LEU A 164 -8.68 -30.63 6.07
C LEU A 164 -10.05 -31.10 5.55
N TYR A 165 -10.70 -30.26 4.74
CA TYR A 165 -12.02 -30.56 4.18
C TYR A 165 -11.98 -31.78 3.25
N ALA A 166 -11.03 -31.83 2.32
CA ALA A 166 -10.87 -32.98 1.43
C ALA A 166 -10.62 -34.29 2.20
N SER A 167 -9.79 -34.23 3.25
CA SER A 167 -9.51 -35.38 4.11
C SER A 167 -10.75 -35.85 4.88
N PHE A 168 -11.59 -34.91 5.33
CA PHE A 168 -12.87 -35.22 5.95
C PHE A 168 -13.83 -35.89 4.96
N VAL A 169 -14.02 -35.31 3.77
CA VAL A 169 -14.90 -35.86 2.71
C VAL A 169 -14.45 -37.27 2.31
N PHE A 170 -13.15 -37.49 2.15
CA PHE A 170 -12.58 -38.79 1.81
C PHE A 170 -12.41 -39.73 3.01
N GLN A 171 -12.87 -39.35 4.20
CA GLN A 171 -12.85 -40.18 5.41
C GLN A 171 -11.44 -40.66 5.80
N ILE A 172 -10.46 -39.75 5.79
CA ILE A 172 -9.06 -39.98 6.14
C ILE A 172 -8.77 -39.35 7.51
N SER A 173 -9.12 -40.07 8.58
CA SER A 173 -9.07 -39.58 9.96
C SER A 173 -7.70 -39.03 10.41
N GLU A 174 -6.62 -39.66 9.96
CA GLU A 174 -5.25 -39.33 10.33
C GLU A 174 -4.84 -37.95 9.78
N LEU A 175 -5.28 -37.64 8.56
CA LEU A 175 -5.06 -36.32 7.96
C LEU A 175 -5.92 -35.25 8.64
N VAL A 176 -7.19 -35.56 8.93
CA VAL A 176 -8.08 -34.62 9.64
C VAL A 176 -7.46 -34.22 10.98
N ALA A 177 -7.07 -35.20 11.81
CA ALA A 177 -6.47 -34.95 13.11
C ALA A 177 -5.13 -34.18 13.03
N ARG A 178 -4.37 -34.36 11.96
CA ARG A 178 -3.09 -33.65 11.74
C ARG A 178 -3.30 -32.20 11.31
N PHE A 179 -4.18 -31.95 10.32
CA PHE A 179 -4.43 -30.60 9.85
C PHE A 179 -5.26 -29.76 10.81
N GLN A 180 -6.12 -30.39 11.62
CA GLN A 180 -6.77 -29.72 12.75
C GLN A 180 -5.74 -29.16 13.74
N ARG A 181 -4.74 -29.96 14.15
CA ARG A 181 -3.65 -29.49 15.03
C ARG A 181 -2.82 -28.40 14.38
N ASN A 182 -2.42 -28.58 13.12
CA ASN A 182 -1.64 -27.56 12.41
C ASN A 182 -2.38 -26.22 12.31
N LEU A 183 -3.70 -26.25 12.07
CA LEU A 183 -4.53 -25.05 12.02
C LEU A 183 -4.62 -24.39 13.41
N MET A 184 -4.79 -25.17 14.47
CA MET A 184 -4.77 -24.67 15.85
C MET A 184 -3.48 -23.89 16.17
N ASP A 185 -2.32 -24.38 15.71
CA ASP A 185 -1.01 -23.76 15.99
C ASP A 185 -0.78 -22.41 15.29
N ILE A 186 -1.59 -22.09 14.28
CA ILE A 186 -1.44 -20.87 13.47
C ILE A 186 -2.64 -19.92 13.55
N LEU A 187 -3.76 -20.34 14.18
CA LEU A 187 -4.99 -19.56 14.25
C LEU A 187 -4.75 -18.14 14.79
N ASP A 188 -3.91 -18.02 15.83
CA ASP A 188 -3.58 -16.72 16.44
C ASP A 188 -2.70 -15.83 15.55
N LYS A 189 -2.12 -16.39 14.48
CA LYS A 189 -1.29 -15.68 13.49
C LYS A 189 -2.09 -15.29 12.24
N ALA A 190 -3.29 -15.83 12.08
CA ALA A 190 -4.17 -15.55 10.96
C ALA A 190 -5.01 -14.29 11.21
N THR A 191 -5.47 -13.63 10.15
CA THR A 191 -6.40 -12.50 10.30
C THR A 191 -7.80 -13.01 10.67
N ALA A 192 -8.63 -12.18 11.30
CA ALA A 192 -10.00 -12.58 11.66
C ALA A 192 -10.81 -13.02 10.43
N ASP A 193 -10.63 -12.36 9.28
CA ASP A 193 -11.25 -12.73 8.00
C ASP A 193 -10.79 -14.13 7.53
N ASP A 194 -9.53 -14.50 7.75
CA ASP A 194 -9.01 -15.85 7.43
C ASP A 194 -9.55 -16.92 8.37
N VAL A 195 -9.74 -16.59 9.65
CA VAL A 195 -10.31 -17.49 10.66
C VAL A 195 -11.77 -17.83 10.35
N LEU A 196 -12.54 -16.94 9.70
CA LEU A 196 -13.91 -17.26 9.26
C LEU A 196 -13.97 -18.49 8.36
N ILE A 197 -12.93 -18.72 7.56
CA ILE A 197 -12.89 -19.82 6.60
C ILE A 197 -12.53 -21.12 7.30
N VAL A 198 -11.65 -21.04 8.30
CA VAL A 198 -11.37 -22.16 9.21
C VAL A 198 -12.64 -22.54 9.97
N LEU A 199 -13.35 -21.54 10.52
CA LEU A 199 -14.60 -21.72 11.26
C LEU A 199 -15.68 -22.37 10.38
N PHE A 200 -15.87 -21.88 9.16
CA PHE A 200 -16.84 -22.43 8.22
C PHE A 200 -16.57 -23.92 7.95
N VAL A 201 -15.34 -24.28 7.61
CA VAL A 201 -14.98 -25.68 7.33
C VAL A 201 -15.01 -26.54 8.58
N ALA A 202 -14.58 -26.04 9.74
CA ALA A 202 -14.68 -26.77 11.00
C ALA A 202 -16.15 -27.12 11.32
N ASN A 203 -17.09 -26.23 11.00
CA ASN A 203 -18.53 -26.50 11.13
C ASN A 203 -19.01 -27.60 10.17
N LEU A 204 -18.51 -27.63 8.92
CA LEU A 204 -18.82 -28.71 7.97
C LEU A 204 -18.28 -30.06 8.44
N CYS A 205 -17.09 -30.09 9.04
CA CYS A 205 -16.47 -31.30 9.59
C CYS A 205 -17.13 -31.80 10.89
N GLY A 206 -17.97 -30.98 11.52
CA GLY A 206 -18.73 -31.36 12.72
C GLY A 206 -17.85 -31.85 13.87
N THR A 207 -18.21 -32.99 14.46
CA THR A 207 -17.52 -33.57 15.63
C THR A 207 -16.06 -33.91 15.37
N ALA A 208 -15.67 -34.12 14.10
CA ALA A 208 -14.27 -34.37 13.76
C ALA A 208 -13.37 -33.15 13.99
N CYS A 209 -13.92 -31.94 14.11
CA CYS A 209 -13.18 -30.69 14.28
C CYS A 209 -13.72 -29.82 15.42
N GLU A 210 -14.34 -30.41 16.44
CA GLU A 210 -15.00 -29.68 17.54
C GLU A 210 -14.07 -28.70 18.26
N SER A 211 -12.82 -29.10 18.56
CA SER A 211 -11.87 -28.20 19.24
C SER A 211 -11.46 -27.00 18.36
N LEU A 212 -11.33 -27.22 17.05
CA LEU A 212 -10.99 -26.18 16.08
C LEU A 212 -12.17 -25.22 15.88
N LEU A 213 -13.39 -25.75 15.84
CA LEU A 213 -14.61 -24.97 15.80
C LEU A 213 -14.70 -24.05 17.02
N ALA A 214 -14.57 -24.61 18.23
CA ALA A 214 -14.66 -23.86 19.48
C ALA A 214 -13.62 -22.74 19.57
N ARG A 215 -12.36 -23.03 19.24
CA ARG A 215 -11.28 -22.03 19.23
C ARG A 215 -11.51 -20.95 18.17
N SER A 216 -11.99 -21.32 16.98
CA SER A 216 -12.26 -20.34 15.92
C SER A 216 -13.41 -19.41 16.31
N ILE A 217 -14.46 -19.91 16.97
CA ILE A 217 -15.54 -19.10 17.53
C ILE A 217 -14.98 -18.10 18.54
N GLU A 218 -14.12 -18.54 19.47
CA GLU A 218 -13.52 -17.67 20.49
C GLU A 218 -12.76 -16.48 19.87
N ILE A 219 -11.96 -16.74 18.83
CA ILE A 219 -11.21 -15.70 18.11
C ILE A 219 -12.16 -14.73 17.40
N VAL A 220 -13.19 -15.25 16.71
CA VAL A 220 -14.17 -14.43 15.98
C VAL A 220 -15.04 -13.60 16.93
N VAL A 221 -15.40 -14.13 18.11
CA VAL A 221 -16.14 -13.38 19.14
C VAL A 221 -15.35 -12.14 19.58
N LYS A 222 -14.03 -12.25 19.73
CA LYS A 222 -13.14 -11.16 20.16
C LYS A 222 -12.67 -10.24 19.03
N SER A 223 -13.03 -10.52 17.78
CA SER A 223 -12.58 -9.74 16.62
C SER A 223 -13.44 -8.50 16.34
N ASP A 224 -12.95 -7.64 15.44
CA ASP A 224 -13.60 -6.43 14.94
C ASP A 224 -14.58 -6.68 13.76
N LEU A 225 -14.89 -7.95 13.46
CA LEU A 225 -15.77 -8.31 12.35
C LEU A 225 -17.21 -7.85 12.60
N ASP A 226 -17.75 -7.07 11.66
CA ASP A 226 -19.12 -6.57 11.69
C ASP A 226 -20.15 -7.69 11.43
N THR A 227 -21.40 -7.44 11.83
CA THR A 227 -22.49 -8.41 11.71
C THR A 227 -22.77 -8.79 10.24
N ILE A 228 -22.60 -7.86 9.30
CA ILE A 228 -22.87 -8.10 7.87
C ILE A 228 -21.87 -9.11 7.33
N THR A 229 -20.60 -8.95 7.64
CA THR A 229 -19.51 -9.84 7.26
C THR A 229 -19.74 -11.24 7.80
N LEU A 230 -20.18 -11.36 9.06
CA LEU A 230 -20.54 -12.65 9.65
C LEU A 230 -21.74 -13.30 8.94
N ASP A 231 -22.82 -12.55 8.70
CA ASP A 231 -24.02 -13.03 8.02
C ASP A 231 -23.72 -13.51 6.58
N LYS A 232 -22.74 -12.90 5.92
CA LYS A 232 -22.30 -13.28 4.56
C LYS A 232 -21.35 -14.46 4.53
N ALA A 233 -20.55 -14.66 5.58
CA ALA A 233 -19.51 -15.68 5.62
C ALA A 233 -19.95 -16.99 6.30
N LEU A 234 -20.89 -16.94 7.24
CA LEU A 234 -21.23 -18.06 8.10
C LEU A 234 -22.73 -18.40 8.07
N PRO A 235 -23.10 -19.67 8.32
CA PRO A 235 -24.49 -20.04 8.58
C PRO A 235 -25.10 -19.29 9.77
N TYR A 236 -26.42 -19.04 9.69
CA TYR A 236 -27.15 -18.23 10.67
C TYR A 236 -26.96 -18.68 12.13
N HIS A 237 -26.90 -19.99 12.41
CA HIS A 237 -26.75 -20.47 13.79
C HIS A 237 -25.41 -20.07 14.40
N LEU A 238 -24.32 -20.06 13.62
CA LEU A 238 -23.01 -19.62 14.10
C LEU A 238 -23.00 -18.10 14.32
N THR A 239 -23.55 -17.33 13.38
CA THR A 239 -23.61 -15.87 13.52
C THR A 239 -24.44 -15.47 14.74
N LYS A 240 -25.57 -16.15 14.97
CA LYS A 240 -26.38 -15.97 16.18
C LYS A 240 -25.57 -16.27 17.44
N GLN A 241 -24.92 -17.43 17.52
CA GLN A 241 -24.10 -17.83 18.67
C GLN A 241 -22.98 -16.83 18.96
N ILE A 242 -22.28 -16.35 17.93
CA ILE A 242 -21.21 -15.36 18.05
C ILE A 242 -21.76 -14.05 18.60
N ASN A 243 -22.88 -13.57 18.08
CA ASN A 243 -23.48 -12.31 18.51
C ASN A 243 -24.04 -12.38 19.93
N GLU A 244 -24.64 -13.51 20.32
CA GLU A 244 -25.06 -13.77 21.71
C GLU A 244 -23.86 -13.77 22.65
N SER A 245 -22.76 -14.45 22.27
CA SER A 245 -21.52 -14.47 23.06
C SER A 245 -20.89 -13.07 23.20
N ARG A 246 -20.92 -12.27 22.13
CA ARG A 246 -20.48 -10.86 22.16
C ARG A 246 -21.35 -10.00 23.09
N ALA A 247 -22.66 -10.28 23.14
CA ALA A 247 -23.59 -9.59 24.04
C ALA A 247 -23.31 -9.91 25.50
N GLU A 248 -23.12 -11.18 25.84
CA GLU A 248 -22.81 -11.64 27.20
C GLU A 248 -21.50 -11.07 27.73
N LEU A 249 -20.49 -10.95 26.86
CA LEU A 249 -19.18 -10.39 27.22
C LEU A 249 -19.13 -8.86 27.23
N GLY A 250 -20.25 -8.18 26.93
CA GLY A 250 -20.28 -6.71 26.82
C GLY A 250 -19.39 -6.17 25.69
N LEU A 251 -19.03 -7.01 24.71
CA LEU A 251 -18.24 -6.66 23.54
C LEU A 251 -19.08 -6.00 22.43
N LEU A 252 -20.38 -5.84 22.67
CA LEU A 252 -21.26 -4.94 21.92
C LEU A 252 -20.91 -3.47 22.24
N SER A 253 -19.71 -3.05 21.84
CA SER A 253 -19.29 -1.66 21.89
C SER A 253 -19.96 -0.85 20.77
N PRO A 254 -20.23 0.45 20.96
CA PRO A 254 -20.74 1.33 19.89
C PRO A 254 -19.87 1.38 18.63
N ARG A 255 -18.60 0.93 18.73
CA ARG A 255 -17.61 0.95 17.64
C ARG A 255 -17.65 -0.26 16.70
N THR A 256 -18.15 -1.42 17.17
CA THR A 256 -18.10 -2.68 16.40
C THR A 256 -19.41 -3.04 15.72
N ASN A 257 -20.54 -2.48 16.16
CA ASN A 257 -21.83 -2.68 15.51
C ASN A 257 -22.76 -1.50 15.79
N VAL A 258 -22.80 -0.52 14.88
CA VAL A 258 -24.11 0.04 14.55
C VAL A 258 -24.82 -1.12 13.87
N LEU A 259 -25.65 -1.87 14.61
CA LEU A 259 -26.69 -2.69 13.95
C LEU A 259 -27.25 -1.78 12.87
N PRO A 260 -27.10 -2.11 11.57
CA PRO A 260 -27.43 -1.14 10.54
C PRO A 260 -28.86 -0.72 10.83
N ASN A 261 -29.05 0.59 11.04
CA ASN A 261 -30.35 1.14 11.39
C ASN A 261 -31.35 0.58 10.36
N LYS A 262 -32.64 0.46 10.71
CA LYS A 262 -33.64 -0.11 9.79
C LYS A 262 -33.51 0.51 8.38
N HIS A 263 -33.15 1.79 8.32
CA HIS A 263 -32.78 2.48 7.10
C HIS A 263 -31.54 1.94 6.38
N VAL A 264 -30.37 1.85 7.03
CA VAL A 264 -29.14 1.29 6.44
C VAL A 264 -29.37 -0.13 5.91
N LYS A 265 -30.15 -0.96 6.62
CA LYS A 265 -30.57 -2.28 6.13
C LYS A 265 -31.39 -2.22 4.85
N ARG A 266 -32.27 -1.22 4.69
CA ARG A 266 -33.03 -1.00 3.45
C ARG A 266 -32.11 -0.58 2.31
N VAL A 267 -31.15 0.32 2.58
CA VAL A 267 -30.15 0.75 1.59
C VAL A 267 -29.31 -0.44 1.11
N HIS A 268 -28.80 -1.26 2.04
CA HIS A 268 -28.05 -2.47 1.69
C HIS A 268 -28.89 -3.47 0.88
N ARG A 269 -30.16 -3.68 1.24
CA ARG A 269 -31.07 -4.54 0.44
C ARG A 269 -31.35 -3.99 -0.95
N ALA A 270 -31.46 -2.69 -1.11
CA ALA A 270 -31.63 -2.05 -2.41
C ALA A 270 -30.37 -2.27 -3.28
N LEU A 271 -29.17 -2.13 -2.69
CA LEU A 271 -27.90 -2.44 -3.33
C LEU A 271 -27.77 -3.94 -3.71
N GLU A 272 -28.22 -4.86 -2.85
CA GLU A 272 -28.26 -6.30 -3.16
C GLU A 272 -29.22 -6.64 -4.32
N SER A 273 -30.24 -5.80 -4.54
CA SER A 273 -31.24 -5.98 -5.59
C SER A 273 -30.87 -5.24 -6.89
N ASP A 274 -29.66 -4.69 -6.97
CA ASP A 274 -29.16 -3.87 -8.09
C ASP A 274 -30.07 -2.67 -8.44
N ASP A 275 -30.80 -2.13 -7.44
CA ASP A 275 -31.73 -1.00 -7.62
C ASP A 275 -31.13 0.30 -7.09
N VAL A 276 -30.27 0.92 -7.91
CA VAL A 276 -29.59 2.19 -7.58
C VAL A 276 -30.58 3.36 -7.48
N GLU A 277 -31.73 3.30 -8.16
CA GLU A 277 -32.75 4.35 -8.05
C GLU A 277 -33.51 4.26 -6.73
N LEU A 278 -33.80 3.04 -6.24
CA LEU A 278 -34.31 2.85 -4.89
C LEU A 278 -33.32 3.34 -3.83
N VAL A 279 -32.01 3.11 -4.02
CA VAL A 279 -30.98 3.71 -3.15
C VAL A 279 -31.10 5.24 -3.16
N ARG A 280 -31.22 5.86 -4.35
CA ARG A 280 -31.40 7.32 -4.48
C ARG A 280 -32.66 7.82 -3.76
N MET A 281 -33.77 7.09 -3.88
CA MET A 281 -35.03 7.45 -3.20
C MET A 281 -34.87 7.38 -1.68
N LEU A 282 -34.30 6.28 -1.16
CA LEU A 282 -34.07 6.09 0.27
C LEU A 282 -33.18 7.20 0.87
N LEU A 283 -32.13 7.61 0.16
CA LEU A 283 -31.24 8.70 0.59
C LEU A 283 -31.94 10.06 0.66
N LYS A 284 -32.98 10.30 -0.16
CA LYS A 284 -33.76 11.54 -0.13
C LYS A 284 -34.73 11.61 1.05
N GLU A 285 -35.20 10.47 1.57
CA GLU A 285 -36.25 10.42 2.59
C GLU A 285 -35.75 10.69 4.02
N GLU A 286 -34.59 10.15 4.44
CA GLU A 286 -34.21 10.10 5.86
C GLU A 286 -32.95 10.94 6.25
N HIS A 287 -32.44 11.82 5.38
CA HIS A 287 -31.23 12.64 5.63
C HIS A 287 -29.94 11.86 5.95
N THR A 288 -29.95 10.53 5.88
CA THR A 288 -28.74 9.70 5.97
C THR A 288 -27.97 9.77 4.65
N ASN A 289 -26.69 10.12 4.71
CA ASN A 289 -25.83 10.14 3.52
C ASN A 289 -25.28 8.71 3.21
N LEU A 290 -24.67 8.55 2.03
CA LEU A 290 -24.08 7.27 1.61
C LEU A 290 -22.94 6.79 2.52
N ASP A 291 -22.22 7.73 3.13
CA ASP A 291 -21.05 7.46 3.97
C ASP A 291 -21.47 6.92 5.35
N ASP A 292 -22.52 7.50 5.95
CA ASP A 292 -23.14 7.04 7.21
C ASP A 292 -23.69 5.61 7.08
N ALA A 293 -24.18 5.25 5.89
CA ALA A 293 -24.67 3.92 5.57
C ALA A 293 -23.54 2.95 5.17
N TYR A 294 -22.29 3.41 5.04
CA TYR A 294 -21.16 2.68 4.45
C TYR A 294 -21.56 1.99 3.13
N ALA A 295 -22.43 2.63 2.36
CA ALA A 295 -23.09 2.03 1.20
C ALA A 295 -22.07 1.68 0.11
N LEU A 296 -21.03 2.50 -0.05
CA LEU A 296 -19.97 2.22 -1.03
C LEU A 296 -19.08 1.04 -0.60
N HIS A 297 -18.73 0.92 0.68
CA HIS A 297 -18.02 -0.25 1.21
C HIS A 297 -18.84 -1.53 1.00
N TYR A 298 -20.15 -1.46 1.26
CA TYR A 298 -21.06 -2.57 1.07
C TYR A 298 -21.17 -2.98 -0.41
N ALA A 299 -21.36 -2.01 -1.31
CA ALA A 299 -21.46 -2.26 -2.74
C ALA A 299 -20.18 -2.90 -3.29
N VAL A 300 -19.02 -2.33 -2.95
CA VAL A 300 -17.72 -2.89 -3.34
C VAL A 300 -17.53 -4.30 -2.79
N ALA A 301 -17.95 -4.58 -1.56
CA ALA A 301 -17.81 -5.91 -0.97
C ALA A 301 -18.73 -6.96 -1.62
N TYR A 302 -20.02 -6.64 -1.83
CA TYR A 302 -21.04 -7.67 -2.06
C TYR A 302 -21.87 -7.52 -3.35
N CYS A 303 -21.92 -6.33 -3.96
CA CYS A 303 -22.73 -6.10 -5.17
C CYS A 303 -21.94 -6.42 -6.44
N ASP A 304 -22.56 -6.34 -7.60
CA ASP A 304 -21.87 -6.51 -8.87
C ASP A 304 -21.01 -5.28 -9.23
N SER A 305 -20.14 -5.42 -10.24
CA SER A 305 -19.30 -4.30 -10.68
C SER A 305 -20.12 -3.16 -11.29
N LYS A 306 -21.31 -3.43 -11.82
CA LYS A 306 -22.14 -2.45 -12.53
C LYS A 306 -22.85 -1.52 -11.54
N THR A 307 -23.56 -2.07 -10.58
CA THR A 307 -24.17 -1.36 -9.44
C THR A 307 -23.13 -0.56 -8.69
N THR A 308 -21.93 -1.12 -8.47
CA THR A 308 -20.82 -0.39 -7.85
C THR A 308 -20.39 0.83 -8.67
N THR A 309 -20.26 0.70 -9.99
CA THR A 309 -19.89 1.84 -10.87
C THR A 309 -20.99 2.89 -10.95
N GLU A 310 -22.26 2.50 -11.04
CA GLU A 310 -23.39 3.42 -11.05
C GLU A 310 -23.49 4.21 -9.73
N LEU A 311 -23.23 3.55 -8.60
CA LEU A 311 -23.17 4.20 -7.29
C LEU A 311 -22.01 5.20 -7.20
N LEU A 312 -20.83 4.86 -7.74
CA LEU A 312 -19.68 5.75 -7.83
C LEU A 312 -19.94 6.97 -8.74
N ASP A 313 -20.71 6.78 -9.80
CA ASP A 313 -21.05 7.86 -10.73
C ASP A 313 -22.03 8.88 -10.16
N LEU A 314 -22.74 8.56 -9.08
CA LEU A 314 -23.51 9.55 -8.34
C LEU A 314 -22.60 10.67 -7.78
N ALA A 315 -21.34 10.36 -7.47
CA ALA A 315 -20.34 11.31 -6.94
C ALA A 315 -20.78 12.04 -5.66
N ILE A 316 -21.59 11.38 -4.82
CA ILE A 316 -22.13 11.93 -3.57
C ILE A 316 -21.36 11.42 -2.34
N ALA A 317 -20.71 10.25 -2.45
CA ALA A 317 -19.98 9.60 -1.35
C ALA A 317 -18.50 10.00 -1.32
N ASP A 318 -17.92 10.13 -0.13
CA ASP A 318 -16.47 10.26 0.04
C ASP A 318 -15.79 8.92 -0.21
N ILE A 319 -15.07 8.83 -1.33
CA ILE A 319 -14.33 7.64 -1.76
C ILE A 319 -13.22 7.26 -0.77
N ASN A 320 -12.69 8.20 0.01
CA ASN A 320 -11.65 7.89 0.98
C ASN A 320 -12.20 7.73 2.41
N HIS A 321 -13.52 7.65 2.56
CA HIS A 321 -14.16 7.39 3.85
C HIS A 321 -13.74 6.03 4.42
N ARG A 322 -13.51 5.99 5.73
CA ARG A 322 -13.08 4.78 6.43
C ARG A 322 -14.25 4.15 7.17
N ASN A 323 -14.42 2.84 6.99
CA ASN A 323 -15.38 2.07 7.76
C ASN A 323 -14.93 1.91 9.24
N PRO A 324 -15.75 1.34 10.14
CA PRO A 324 -15.40 1.17 11.56
C PRO A 324 -14.13 0.34 11.82
N ARG A 325 -13.75 -0.54 10.89
CA ARG A 325 -12.50 -1.31 10.93
C ARG A 325 -11.27 -0.52 10.46
N GLY A 326 -11.48 0.67 9.90
CA GLY A 326 -10.45 1.55 9.36
C GLY A 326 -10.12 1.31 7.89
N TYR A 327 -10.94 0.55 7.15
CA TYR A 327 -10.75 0.30 5.73
C TYR A 327 -11.39 1.40 4.86
N THR A 328 -10.65 1.87 3.86
CA THR A 328 -11.21 2.62 2.72
C THR A 328 -11.84 1.63 1.74
N VAL A 329 -12.67 2.12 0.83
CA VAL A 329 -13.27 1.27 -0.22
C VAL A 329 -12.22 0.66 -1.15
N LEU A 330 -11.05 1.30 -1.32
CA LEU A 330 -9.93 0.76 -2.08
C LEU A 330 -9.31 -0.46 -1.38
N HIS A 331 -9.25 -0.47 -0.03
CA HIS A 331 -8.84 -1.66 0.72
C HIS A 331 -9.82 -2.84 0.50
N ILE A 332 -11.12 -2.57 0.55
CA ILE A 332 -12.14 -3.61 0.30
C ILE A 332 -12.07 -4.12 -1.15
N ALA A 333 -11.85 -3.23 -2.12
CA ALA A 333 -11.67 -3.62 -3.53
C ALA A 333 -10.43 -4.50 -3.73
N ALA A 334 -9.33 -4.23 -3.02
CA ALA A 334 -8.15 -5.08 -3.01
C ALA A 334 -8.44 -6.48 -2.44
N MET A 335 -9.31 -6.58 -1.42
CA MET A 335 -9.76 -7.87 -0.88
C MET A 335 -10.62 -8.66 -1.88
N ARG A 336 -11.48 -7.96 -2.62
CA ARG A 336 -12.37 -8.54 -3.64
C ARG A 336 -11.62 -9.01 -4.90
N LYS A 337 -10.43 -8.47 -5.18
CA LYS A 337 -9.60 -8.81 -6.36
C LYS A 337 -10.32 -8.57 -7.69
N ASP A 338 -11.09 -7.48 -7.79
CA ASP A 338 -11.73 -7.06 -9.03
C ASP A 338 -11.01 -5.85 -9.64
N PRO A 339 -10.27 -6.01 -10.76
CA PRO A 339 -9.50 -4.94 -11.35
C PRO A 339 -10.38 -3.79 -11.87
N LYS A 340 -11.63 -4.07 -12.30
CA LYS A 340 -12.53 -3.03 -12.80
C LYS A 340 -12.92 -2.04 -11.70
N ILE A 341 -13.25 -2.56 -10.53
CA ILE A 341 -13.61 -1.74 -9.36
C ILE A 341 -12.39 -0.95 -8.89
N ILE A 342 -11.21 -1.58 -8.79
CA ILE A 342 -9.97 -0.89 -8.41
C ILE A 342 -9.67 0.29 -9.34
N VAL A 343 -9.74 0.08 -10.66
CA VAL A 343 -9.53 1.16 -11.65
C VAL A 343 -10.56 2.28 -11.48
N SER A 344 -11.85 1.93 -11.32
CA SER A 344 -12.92 2.92 -11.14
C SER A 344 -12.74 3.76 -9.87
N LEU A 345 -12.31 3.15 -8.77
CA LEU A 345 -12.01 3.88 -7.53
C LEU A 345 -10.82 4.83 -7.70
N LEU A 346 -9.73 4.35 -8.32
CA LEU A 346 -8.53 5.16 -8.57
C LEU A 346 -8.82 6.35 -9.50
N THR A 347 -9.62 6.17 -10.55
CA THR A 347 -9.97 7.27 -11.47
C THR A 347 -10.86 8.32 -10.80
N LYS A 348 -11.63 7.94 -9.79
CA LYS A 348 -12.46 8.85 -9.00
C LYS A 348 -11.73 9.48 -7.80
N GLY A 349 -10.42 9.22 -7.64
CA GLY A 349 -9.58 9.88 -6.64
C GLY A 349 -9.36 9.10 -5.34
N ALA A 350 -9.52 7.76 -5.37
CA ALA A 350 -9.10 6.91 -4.25
C ALA A 350 -7.58 7.00 -4.04
N ARG A 351 -7.14 7.19 -2.79
CA ARG A 351 -5.72 7.30 -2.43
C ARG A 351 -5.11 5.91 -2.20
N PRO A 352 -4.12 5.48 -3.01
CA PRO A 352 -3.46 4.19 -2.83
C PRO A 352 -2.51 4.13 -1.62
N SER A 353 -2.10 5.30 -1.11
CA SER A 353 -1.20 5.44 0.04
C SER A 353 -1.89 5.38 1.40
N ASP A 354 -3.23 5.42 1.45
CA ASP A 354 -3.99 5.35 2.71
C ASP A 354 -3.69 4.03 3.44
N LEU A 355 -3.52 4.13 4.76
CA LEU A 355 -3.21 2.99 5.64
C LEU A 355 -4.43 2.55 6.44
N THR A 356 -4.59 1.24 6.56
CA THR A 356 -5.49 0.59 7.50
C THR A 356 -5.04 0.75 8.96
N SER A 357 -5.89 0.36 9.90
CA SER A 357 -5.57 0.34 11.34
C SER A 357 -4.36 -0.51 11.68
N ASP A 358 -4.09 -1.57 10.90
CA ASP A 358 -2.91 -2.44 11.01
C ASP A 358 -1.72 -1.98 10.14
N GLY A 359 -1.76 -0.75 9.62
CA GLY A 359 -0.63 -0.13 8.90
C GLY A 359 -0.40 -0.65 7.48
N ARG A 360 -1.41 -1.23 6.84
CA ARG A 360 -1.29 -1.81 5.49
C ARG A 360 -1.94 -0.92 4.44
N LYS A 361 -1.32 -0.86 3.27
CA LYS A 361 -1.88 -0.26 2.05
C LYS A 361 -2.74 -1.27 1.30
N ALA A 362 -3.58 -0.80 0.38
CA ALA A 362 -4.36 -1.64 -0.53
C ALA A 362 -3.49 -2.64 -1.32
N LEU A 363 -2.30 -2.21 -1.77
CA LEU A 363 -1.34 -3.07 -2.46
C LEU A 363 -0.92 -4.28 -1.60
N GLN A 364 -0.58 -4.03 -0.33
CA GLN A 364 -0.11 -5.09 0.56
C GLN A 364 -1.21 -6.10 0.87
N ILE A 365 -2.46 -5.64 1.02
CA ILE A 365 -3.62 -6.52 1.17
C ILE A 365 -3.76 -7.43 -0.07
N ALA A 366 -3.70 -6.87 -1.28
CA ALA A 366 -3.79 -7.64 -2.52
C ALA A 366 -2.66 -8.69 -2.63
N LYS A 367 -1.41 -8.31 -2.29
CA LYS A 367 -0.25 -9.22 -2.30
C LYS A 367 -0.42 -10.36 -1.30
N ARG A 368 -0.85 -10.09 -0.06
CA ARG A 368 -1.05 -11.12 0.99
C ARG A 368 -2.18 -12.11 0.68
N LEU A 369 -3.18 -11.68 -0.07
CA LEU A 369 -4.28 -12.54 -0.48
C LEU A 369 -3.98 -13.38 -1.72
N THR A 370 -2.91 -13.07 -2.45
CA THR A 370 -2.57 -13.71 -3.74
C THR A 370 -1.48 -14.75 -3.53
N ARG A 371 -1.64 -15.94 -4.10
CA ARG A 371 -0.62 -17.01 -4.06
C ARG A 371 0.56 -16.62 -4.96
N ALA A 372 1.78 -16.85 -4.49
CA ALA A 372 2.99 -16.52 -5.26
C ALA A 372 3.02 -17.24 -6.62
N ILE A 373 2.64 -18.52 -6.65
CA ILE A 373 2.61 -19.30 -7.90
C ILE A 373 1.65 -18.72 -8.95
N ASP A 374 0.50 -18.17 -8.53
CA ASP A 374 -0.49 -17.61 -9.45
C ASP A 374 -0.03 -16.26 -10.01
N TYR A 375 0.77 -15.52 -9.24
CA TYR A 375 1.38 -14.27 -9.65
C TYR A 375 2.50 -14.47 -10.68
N HIS A 376 3.39 -15.45 -10.45
CA HIS A 376 4.54 -15.70 -11.32
C HIS A 376 4.22 -16.56 -12.56
N LYS A 377 3.02 -17.14 -12.63
CA LYS A 377 2.63 -18.00 -13.75
C LYS A 377 2.70 -17.24 -15.09
N SER A 378 3.43 -17.79 -16.05
CA SER A 378 3.52 -17.23 -17.40
C SER A 378 2.16 -17.27 -18.10
N THR A 379 1.78 -16.14 -18.72
CA THR A 379 0.52 -15.93 -19.44
C THR A 379 0.75 -15.78 -20.94
N GLU A 380 1.62 -16.60 -21.53
CA GLU A 380 1.79 -16.61 -22.98
C GLU A 380 0.46 -16.96 -23.68
N GLY A 381 -0.17 -15.95 -24.29
CA GLY A 381 -1.41 -16.09 -25.07
C GLY A 381 -2.71 -16.25 -24.29
N LYS A 382 -2.72 -16.15 -22.95
CA LYS A 382 -3.93 -16.23 -22.11
C LYS A 382 -4.17 -14.94 -21.34
N ALA A 383 -5.44 -14.64 -21.05
CA ALA A 383 -5.82 -13.49 -20.23
C ALA A 383 -5.08 -13.53 -18.88
N THR A 384 -4.55 -12.37 -18.46
CA THR A 384 -3.85 -12.24 -17.19
C THR A 384 -4.80 -12.59 -16.03
N PRO A 385 -4.34 -13.35 -15.02
CA PRO A 385 -5.11 -13.59 -13.81
C PRO A 385 -5.54 -12.27 -13.18
N LYS A 386 -6.80 -12.19 -12.73
CA LYS A 386 -7.37 -10.95 -12.18
C LYS A 386 -6.55 -10.44 -10.99
N GLU A 387 -6.07 -11.36 -10.15
CA GLU A 387 -5.28 -11.09 -8.96
C GLU A 387 -3.96 -10.39 -9.29
N ARG A 388 -3.24 -10.91 -10.30
CA ARG A 388 -2.00 -10.31 -10.79
C ARG A 388 -2.25 -8.90 -11.33
N LEU A 389 -3.28 -8.75 -12.15
CA LEU A 389 -3.65 -7.45 -12.72
C LEU A 389 -4.00 -6.43 -11.62
N CYS A 390 -4.70 -6.84 -10.56
CA CYS A 390 -5.01 -5.97 -9.41
C CYS A 390 -3.72 -5.46 -8.74
N ILE A 391 -2.75 -6.35 -8.50
CA ILE A 391 -1.45 -5.99 -7.92
C ILE A 391 -0.72 -5.00 -8.84
N GLU A 392 -0.60 -5.29 -10.13
CA GLU A 392 0.08 -4.42 -11.10
C GLU A 392 -0.56 -3.02 -11.17
N ILE A 393 -1.90 -2.93 -11.16
CA ILE A 393 -2.63 -1.65 -11.13
C ILE A 393 -2.33 -0.86 -9.87
N LEU A 394 -2.36 -1.51 -8.70
CA LEU A 394 -2.10 -0.85 -7.41
C LEU A 394 -0.64 -0.41 -7.28
N GLU A 395 0.32 -1.21 -7.74
CA GLU A 395 1.73 -0.81 -7.80
C GLU A 395 1.93 0.40 -8.71
N GLN A 396 1.27 0.43 -9.86
CA GLN A 396 1.34 1.57 -10.77
C GLN A 396 0.70 2.82 -10.17
N ALA A 397 -0.38 2.67 -9.40
CA ALA A 397 -1.02 3.77 -8.69
C ALA A 397 -0.10 4.35 -7.60
N GLU A 398 0.58 3.51 -6.83
CA GLU A 398 1.53 3.95 -5.80
C GLU A 398 2.73 4.69 -6.40
N ARG A 399 3.30 4.20 -7.50
CA ARG A 399 4.37 4.89 -8.22
C ARG A 399 3.93 6.29 -8.67
N ARG A 400 2.69 6.43 -9.16
CA ARG A 400 2.15 7.74 -9.57
C ARG A 400 1.89 8.67 -8.39
N ASP A 401 1.41 8.14 -7.27
CA ASP A 401 1.16 8.91 -6.05
C ASP A 401 2.47 9.43 -5.42
N SER A 402 3.53 8.62 -5.40
CA SER A 402 4.88 9.05 -4.97
C SER A 402 5.41 10.19 -5.84
N LEU A 403 5.24 10.10 -7.17
CA LEU A 403 5.65 11.15 -8.10
C LEU A 403 4.85 12.45 -7.91
N LEU A 404 3.55 12.36 -7.56
CA LEU A 404 2.74 13.54 -7.23
C LEU A 404 3.19 14.15 -5.90
N GLY A 405 3.52 13.33 -4.90
CA GLY A 405 4.13 13.76 -3.65
C GLY A 405 5.47 14.47 -3.87
N GLU A 406 6.38 13.87 -4.62
CA GLU A 406 7.70 14.43 -4.96
C GLU A 406 7.57 15.70 -5.82
N ALA A 407 6.65 15.74 -6.78
CA ALA A 407 6.36 16.94 -7.56
C ALA A 407 5.76 18.05 -6.71
N SER A 408 4.90 17.73 -5.73
CA SER A 408 4.33 18.70 -4.79
C SER A 408 5.39 19.25 -3.83
N MET A 409 6.30 18.40 -3.35
CA MET A 409 7.46 18.82 -2.55
C MET A 409 8.43 19.66 -3.37
N SER A 410 8.69 19.28 -4.63
CA SER A 410 9.55 20.04 -5.55
C SER A 410 8.95 21.40 -5.89
N LEU A 411 7.62 21.49 -6.06
CA LEU A 411 6.89 22.75 -6.24
C LEU A 411 6.90 23.61 -4.98
N ALA A 412 6.81 23.01 -3.79
CA ALA A 412 6.92 23.73 -2.52
C ALA A 412 8.34 24.28 -2.30
N MET A 413 9.37 23.48 -2.57
CA MET A 413 10.77 23.93 -2.49
C MET A 413 11.10 25.00 -3.53
N ALA A 414 10.61 24.86 -4.77
CA ALA A 414 10.70 25.92 -5.78
C ALA A 414 9.96 27.19 -5.36
N GLY A 415 8.84 27.05 -4.63
CA GLY A 415 8.08 28.15 -4.03
C GLY A 415 8.89 28.94 -3.00
N ASP A 416 9.58 28.23 -2.10
CA ASP A 416 10.40 28.85 -1.04
C ASP A 416 11.67 29.51 -1.59
N ASP A 417 12.31 28.92 -2.60
CA ASP A 417 13.47 29.54 -3.26
C ASP A 417 13.07 30.80 -4.04
N LEU A 418 11.93 30.79 -4.71
CA LEU A 418 11.40 31.99 -5.38
C LEU A 418 11.01 33.08 -4.36
N ARG A 419 10.47 32.70 -3.19
CA ARG A 419 10.13 33.63 -2.12
C ARG A 419 11.37 34.30 -1.54
N LYS A 420 12.45 33.54 -1.29
CA LYS A 420 13.75 34.08 -0.85
C LYS A 420 14.34 35.02 -1.90
N GLN A 421 14.26 34.63 -3.17
CA GLN A 421 14.76 35.44 -4.28
C GLN A 421 13.98 36.76 -4.43
N LEU A 422 12.65 36.72 -4.28
CA LEU A 422 11.81 37.92 -4.30
C LEU A 422 12.20 38.88 -3.19
N LEU A 423 12.33 38.39 -1.95
CA LEU A 423 12.73 39.19 -0.79
C LEU A 423 14.12 39.81 -0.96
N TYR A 424 15.09 39.04 -1.44
CA TYR A 424 16.44 39.54 -1.72
C TYR A 424 16.41 40.68 -2.74
N LEU A 425 15.66 40.51 -3.84
CA LEU A 425 15.56 41.51 -4.89
C LEU A 425 14.82 42.78 -4.42
N GLU A 426 13.76 42.64 -3.61
CA GLU A 426 13.06 43.79 -3.02
C GLU A 426 13.96 44.59 -2.09
N ASN A 427 14.63 43.93 -1.14
CA ASN A 427 15.53 44.58 -0.19
C ASN A 427 16.69 45.27 -0.92
N ARG A 428 17.24 44.61 -1.94
CA ARG A 428 18.34 45.15 -2.73
C ARG A 428 17.92 46.36 -3.57
N VAL A 429 16.73 46.35 -4.19
CA VAL A 429 16.20 47.51 -4.92
C VAL A 429 15.86 48.64 -3.94
N ALA A 430 15.33 48.32 -2.76
CA ALA A 430 15.11 49.31 -1.69
C ALA A 430 16.42 49.98 -1.24
N LEU A 431 17.51 49.20 -1.09
CA LEU A 431 18.85 49.73 -0.81
C LEU A 431 19.34 50.65 -1.93
N ALA A 432 19.14 50.26 -3.19
CA ALA A 432 19.49 51.10 -4.33
C ALA A 432 18.69 52.42 -4.34
N LYS A 433 17.40 52.41 -3.97
CA LYS A 433 16.60 53.63 -3.82
C LYS A 433 17.14 54.56 -2.72
N LEU A 434 17.72 54.00 -1.67
CA LEU A 434 18.28 54.76 -0.56
C LEU A 434 19.61 55.42 -0.93
N LEU A 435 20.49 54.67 -1.60
CA LEU A 435 21.85 55.12 -1.91
C LEU A 435 21.95 55.89 -3.25
N PHE A 436 21.10 55.55 -4.22
CA PHE A 436 21.09 56.11 -5.58
C PHE A 436 19.65 56.41 -6.03
N PRO A 437 18.99 57.41 -5.40
CA PRO A 437 17.55 57.59 -5.51
C PRO A 437 17.08 57.90 -6.93
N MET A 438 17.85 58.68 -7.71
CA MET A 438 17.46 59.07 -9.06
C MET A 438 17.71 57.92 -10.06
N GLU A 439 18.85 57.26 -9.95
CA GLU A 439 19.28 56.16 -10.80
C GLU A 439 18.38 54.93 -10.60
N ALA A 440 18.07 54.60 -9.35
CA ALA A 440 17.15 53.52 -9.02
C ALA A 440 15.73 53.81 -9.54
N LYS A 441 15.26 55.06 -9.43
CA LYS A 441 13.95 55.47 -9.96
C LYS A 441 13.87 55.27 -11.47
N VAL A 442 14.86 55.74 -12.23
CA VAL A 442 14.91 55.55 -13.69
C VAL A 442 14.94 54.07 -14.07
N ALA A 443 15.74 53.25 -13.37
CA ALA A 443 15.81 51.81 -13.62
C ALA A 443 14.48 51.09 -13.31
N MET A 444 13.80 51.50 -12.23
CA MET A 444 12.48 50.99 -11.84
C MET A 444 11.40 51.37 -12.85
N ASP A 445 11.41 52.60 -13.37
CA ASP A 445 10.49 53.09 -14.39
C ASP A 445 10.63 52.29 -15.70
N ILE A 446 11.88 52.06 -16.16
CA ILE A 446 12.17 51.26 -17.36
C ILE A 446 11.74 49.78 -17.17
N ALA A 447 11.88 49.27 -15.95
CA ALA A 447 11.51 47.90 -15.61
C ALA A 447 10.02 47.74 -15.23
N GLN A 448 9.24 48.84 -15.20
CA GLN A 448 7.82 48.87 -14.81
C GLN A 448 7.55 48.30 -13.41
N VAL A 449 8.44 48.56 -12.45
CA VAL A 449 8.32 48.05 -11.08
C VAL A 449 7.09 48.64 -10.38
N ASP A 450 6.80 49.92 -10.53
CA ASP A 450 5.67 50.57 -9.84
C ASP A 450 4.27 50.13 -10.36
N GLY A 451 4.22 49.44 -11.50
CA GLY A 451 3.02 48.79 -12.02
C GLY A 451 2.73 47.40 -11.42
N THR A 452 3.54 46.96 -10.45
CA THR A 452 3.40 45.65 -9.79
C THR A 452 3.13 45.82 -8.29
N SER A 453 2.29 44.95 -7.70
CA SER A 453 1.92 45.00 -6.28
C SER A 453 3.14 44.74 -5.38
N GLU A 454 3.42 45.65 -4.44
CA GLU A 454 4.44 45.45 -3.41
C GLU A 454 4.07 44.28 -2.49
N PHE A 455 5.03 43.39 -2.25
CA PHE A 455 4.85 42.32 -1.28
C PHE A 455 4.93 42.90 0.14
N GLN A 456 3.77 43.17 0.76
CA GLN A 456 3.74 43.67 2.14
C GLN A 456 4.01 42.53 3.14
N LEU A 457 5.24 42.46 3.65
CA LEU A 457 5.53 41.76 4.90
C LEU A 457 5.66 42.77 6.05
N ARG A 458 4.88 42.54 7.10
CA ARG A 458 4.87 43.26 8.38
C ARG A 458 6.31 43.59 8.82
N LYS A 459 6.61 44.88 9.04
CA LYS A 459 7.88 45.35 9.60
C LYS A 459 8.28 44.46 10.79
N ILE A 460 9.32 43.65 10.64
CA ILE A 460 10.02 43.07 11.79
C ILE A 460 10.92 44.18 12.31
N ASN A 461 10.35 45.04 13.16
CA ASN A 461 11.09 45.86 14.10
C ASN A 461 10.15 46.21 15.24
N GLU A 462 10.09 45.30 16.22
CA GLU A 462 10.17 45.59 17.66
C GLU A 462 10.03 44.25 18.42
N ASN A 463 11.02 43.99 19.29
CA ASN A 463 11.08 42.92 20.28
C ASN A 463 11.29 41.47 19.80
N MET A 464 12.56 41.07 19.67
CA MET A 464 13.03 39.80 20.23
C MET A 464 14.51 39.88 20.59
N VAL A 465 14.80 40.50 21.74
CA VAL A 465 15.86 39.99 22.60
C VAL A 465 15.20 38.93 23.47
N GLY A 466 15.57 37.67 23.22
CA GLY A 466 15.29 36.54 24.10
C GLY A 466 13.89 35.94 24.00
N SER A 467 13.74 34.88 23.21
CA SER A 467 13.20 33.61 23.72
C SER A 467 13.32 32.53 22.65
N MET A 468 13.34 31.29 23.13
CA MET A 468 13.57 30.05 22.41
C MET A 468 12.67 29.83 21.19
N ARG A 469 13.18 28.98 20.28
CA ARG A 469 12.43 27.93 19.53
C ARG A 469 10.91 28.11 19.58
N THR A 470 10.34 28.74 18.56
CA THR A 470 8.89 28.71 18.34
C THR A 470 8.59 27.73 17.22
N GLU A 471 7.68 26.82 17.54
CA GLU A 471 7.12 25.78 16.69
C GLU A 471 6.73 26.31 15.30
N VAL A 472 7.04 25.51 14.29
CA VAL A 472 6.49 25.64 12.94
C VAL A 472 4.98 25.42 13.04
N ASP A 473 4.20 26.47 12.83
CA ASP A 473 2.75 26.35 12.64
C ASP A 473 2.51 25.65 11.29
N LEU A 474 2.17 24.36 11.35
CA LEU A 474 1.93 23.50 10.18
C LEU A 474 0.62 23.85 9.43
N ASN A 475 -0.13 24.88 9.86
CA ASN A 475 -1.35 25.34 9.20
C ASN A 475 -1.18 26.57 8.30
N GLU A 476 0.02 27.15 8.19
CA GLU A 476 0.25 28.19 7.18
C GLU A 476 0.45 27.50 5.82
N ALA A 477 -0.54 27.65 4.93
CA ALA A 477 -0.51 27.00 3.61
C ALA A 477 0.80 27.32 2.86
N PRO A 478 1.43 26.33 2.20
CA PRO A 478 2.67 26.54 1.46
C PRO A 478 2.50 27.71 0.49
N PHE A 479 3.50 28.60 0.44
CA PHE A 479 3.47 29.83 -0.34
C PHE A 479 3.00 29.55 -1.78
N LYS A 480 1.74 29.89 -2.08
CA LYS A 480 1.19 29.76 -3.43
C LYS A 480 1.66 30.94 -4.26
N ILE A 481 2.66 30.72 -5.12
CA ILE A 481 3.09 31.70 -6.11
C ILE A 481 1.90 32.06 -7.00
N LYS A 482 1.47 33.32 -6.94
CA LYS A 482 0.51 33.92 -7.86
C LYS A 482 1.26 34.55 -9.04
N GLU A 483 0.61 34.69 -10.19
CA GLU A 483 1.20 35.33 -11.38
C GLU A 483 1.72 36.75 -11.08
N GLU A 484 1.10 37.44 -10.11
CA GLU A 484 1.52 38.75 -9.60
C GLU A 484 2.91 38.73 -8.92
N HIS A 485 3.27 37.63 -8.22
CA HIS A 485 4.59 37.49 -7.59
C HIS A 485 5.67 37.22 -8.65
N LEU A 486 5.34 36.48 -9.71
CA LEU A 486 6.26 36.25 -10.83
C LEU A 486 6.50 37.52 -11.65
N SER A 487 5.46 38.33 -11.89
CA SER A 487 5.61 39.60 -12.59
C SER A 487 6.47 40.59 -11.79
N ARG A 488 6.28 40.67 -10.46
CA ARG A 488 7.10 41.46 -9.54
C ARG A 488 8.56 40.98 -9.54
N LEU A 489 8.81 39.68 -9.44
CA LEU A 489 10.15 39.09 -9.50
C LEU A 489 10.87 39.44 -10.80
N ARG A 490 10.20 39.29 -11.95
CA ARG A 490 10.76 39.64 -13.28
C ARG A 490 11.10 41.13 -13.34
N ALA A 491 10.23 42.01 -12.86
CA ALA A 491 10.46 43.46 -12.85
C ALA A 491 11.65 43.86 -11.95
N LEU A 492 11.74 43.32 -10.74
CA LEU A 492 12.85 43.58 -9.82
C LEU A 492 14.18 43.02 -10.35
N SER A 493 14.16 41.81 -10.91
CA SER A 493 15.35 41.22 -11.55
C SER A 493 15.85 42.08 -12.71
N LYS A 494 14.93 42.56 -13.56
CA LYS A 494 15.25 43.46 -14.68
C LYS A 494 15.82 44.81 -14.20
N THR A 495 15.30 45.36 -13.11
CA THR A 495 15.81 46.59 -12.47
C THR A 495 17.25 46.41 -12.01
N VAL A 496 17.51 45.31 -11.30
CA VAL A 496 18.85 44.92 -10.84
C VAL A 496 19.80 44.71 -12.00
N GLU A 497 19.35 44.10 -13.10
CA GLU A 497 20.17 43.87 -14.28
C GLU A 497 20.51 45.19 -15.00
N LEU A 498 19.57 46.13 -15.12
CA LEU A 498 19.84 47.47 -15.64
C LEU A 498 20.90 48.17 -14.79
N GLY A 499 20.78 48.11 -13.46
CA GLY A 499 21.80 48.63 -12.55
C GLY A 499 23.19 48.01 -12.79
N LYS A 500 23.28 46.69 -12.98
CA LYS A 500 24.54 46.00 -13.32
C LYS A 500 25.13 46.45 -14.66
N ARG A 501 24.28 46.74 -15.65
CA ARG A 501 24.72 47.12 -17.00
C ARG A 501 25.24 48.56 -17.07
N PHE A 502 24.61 49.48 -16.36
CA PHE A 502 24.98 50.91 -16.39
C PHE A 502 25.97 51.29 -15.29
N PHE A 503 25.93 50.61 -14.14
CA PHE A 503 26.78 50.87 -12.97
C PHE A 503 27.29 49.55 -12.36
N PRO A 504 28.17 48.83 -13.08
CA PRO A 504 28.62 47.50 -12.68
C PRO A 504 29.36 47.49 -11.34
N ARG A 505 30.20 48.50 -11.06
CA ARG A 505 30.97 48.57 -9.80
C ARG A 505 30.06 48.92 -8.64
N CYS A 506 29.14 49.88 -8.81
CA CYS A 506 28.13 50.21 -7.79
C CYS A 506 27.24 49.01 -7.48
N SER A 507 26.83 48.27 -8.52
CA SER A 507 26.05 47.06 -8.33
C SER A 507 26.81 45.94 -7.60
N ALA A 508 28.14 45.85 -7.76
CA ALA A 508 28.96 44.88 -7.03
C ALA A 508 29.08 45.26 -5.55
N VAL A 509 29.17 46.56 -5.24
CA VAL A 509 29.14 47.07 -3.86
C VAL A 509 27.79 46.76 -3.19
N LEU A 510 26.67 46.99 -3.89
CA LEU A 510 25.34 46.63 -3.40
C LEU A 510 25.20 45.13 -3.07
N ASN A 511 25.69 44.24 -3.94
CA ASN A 511 25.70 42.80 -3.63
C ASN A 511 26.51 42.50 -2.37
N LYS A 512 27.70 43.10 -2.24
CA LYS A 512 28.59 42.89 -1.09
C LYS A 512 27.98 43.37 0.24
N ILE A 513 27.13 44.40 0.20
CA ILE A 513 26.36 44.87 1.36
C ILE A 513 25.24 43.89 1.71
N MET A 514 24.52 43.40 0.69
CA MET A 514 23.45 42.40 0.86
C MET A 514 23.98 41.06 1.40
N ASP A 515 25.17 40.63 0.97
CA ASP A 515 25.77 39.33 1.34
C ASP A 515 26.45 39.33 2.72
N ARG A 516 26.65 40.51 3.33
CA ARG A 516 27.28 40.68 4.66
C ARG A 516 26.27 40.94 5.79
N ASP A 517 24.96 40.90 5.49
CA ASP A 517 23.86 41.26 6.41
C ASP A 517 23.97 42.70 6.98
N ASP A 518 24.69 43.60 6.32
CA ASP A 518 24.87 45.00 6.74
C ASP A 518 23.65 45.89 6.37
N TYR A 519 22.65 45.31 5.68
CA TYR A 519 21.42 45.98 5.21
C TYR A 519 20.55 46.61 6.31
N PRO A 520 20.30 45.97 7.48
CA PRO A 520 19.48 46.56 8.54
C PRO A 520 20.12 47.78 9.20
N GLU A 521 21.46 47.84 9.24
CA GLU A 521 22.21 48.98 9.81
C GLU A 521 22.15 50.21 8.90
N ILE A 522 22.01 50.03 7.58
CA ILE A 522 21.93 51.10 6.59
C ILE A 522 20.47 51.55 6.37
N ALA A 523 19.50 50.63 6.46
CA ALA A 523 18.08 50.93 6.24
C ALA A 523 17.43 51.78 7.37
N GLN A 524 18.04 51.88 8.55
CA GLN A 524 17.58 52.72 9.67
C GLN A 524 17.84 54.23 9.49
N LEU A 525 18.25 54.66 8.29
CA LEU A 525 18.60 56.03 7.89
C LEU A 525 17.50 57.11 8.10
N GLY A 526 16.33 56.75 8.65
CA GLY A 526 15.22 57.68 8.86
C GLY A 526 15.04 58.19 10.30
N ASN A 527 15.67 57.56 11.29
CA ASN A 527 15.45 57.92 12.70
C ASN A 527 16.78 58.15 13.42
N ASP A 528 17.24 59.40 13.42
CA ASP A 528 18.37 59.85 14.23
C ASP A 528 18.05 59.61 15.72
N SER A 529 18.64 58.57 16.32
CA SER A 529 18.74 58.40 17.77
C SER A 529 20.18 58.58 18.21
N VAL A 530 20.36 59.26 19.35
CA VAL A 530 21.57 59.94 19.80
C VAL A 530 22.70 59.00 20.28
N GLU A 531 22.56 57.68 20.20
CA GLU A 531 23.61 56.73 20.58
C GLU A 531 24.00 55.79 19.44
N ASP A 532 24.70 56.34 18.45
CA ASP A 532 25.34 55.55 17.39
C ASP A 532 26.78 55.19 17.79
N CYS A 533 27.05 53.88 17.94
CA CYS A 533 28.38 53.36 18.26
C CYS A 533 29.42 53.86 17.23
N PRO A 534 30.61 54.36 17.64
CA PRO A 534 31.62 54.91 16.72
C PRO A 534 32.05 53.91 15.64
N LEU A 535 31.97 52.60 15.91
CA LEU A 535 32.23 51.53 14.94
C LEU A 535 31.19 51.52 13.80
N LYS A 536 29.91 51.82 14.07
CA LYS A 536 28.86 51.92 13.04
C LYS A 536 29.05 53.14 12.14
N ARG A 537 29.43 54.28 12.73
CA ARG A 537 29.79 55.50 11.97
C ARG A 537 31.02 55.30 11.10
N GLN A 538 32.04 54.61 11.62
CA GLN A 538 33.24 54.29 10.85
C GLN A 538 32.91 53.38 9.66
N ARG A 539 32.15 52.31 9.90
CA ARG A 539 31.73 51.38 8.84
C ARG A 539 30.84 52.06 7.79
N ARG A 540 29.99 53.00 8.20
CA ARG A 540 29.19 53.85 7.30
C ARG A 540 30.07 54.73 6.41
N MET A 541 31.05 55.42 6.99
CA MET A 541 31.99 56.26 6.22
C MET A 541 32.80 55.42 5.22
N GLU A 542 33.25 54.23 5.62
CA GLU A 542 33.95 53.29 4.73
C GLU A 542 33.05 52.84 3.55
N ILE A 543 31.77 52.56 3.81
CA ILE A 543 30.81 52.17 2.77
C ILE A 543 30.50 53.35 1.84
N GLU A 544 30.28 54.55 2.37
CA GLU A 544 30.05 55.78 1.58
C GLU A 544 31.26 56.14 0.72
N GLU A 545 32.49 55.97 1.22
CA GLU A 545 33.73 56.19 0.48
C GLU A 545 33.87 55.19 -0.68
N VAL A 546 33.64 53.91 -0.41
CA VAL A 546 33.70 52.84 -1.42
C VAL A 546 32.61 53.04 -2.49
N LEU A 547 31.40 53.46 -2.11
CA LEU A 547 30.30 53.77 -3.03
C LEU A 547 30.61 54.99 -3.90
N SER A 548 31.08 56.09 -3.31
CA SER A 548 31.44 57.30 -4.04
C SER A 548 32.55 57.04 -5.06
N LYS A 549 33.56 56.27 -4.65
CA LYS A 549 34.63 55.82 -5.55
C LYS A 549 34.10 54.96 -6.68
N ALA A 550 33.31 53.91 -6.38
CA ALA A 550 32.73 53.04 -7.39
C ALA A 550 31.84 53.79 -8.39
N PHE A 551 31.07 54.78 -7.92
CA PHE A 551 30.22 55.62 -8.76
C PHE A 551 31.03 56.54 -9.67
N SER A 552 32.09 57.16 -9.15
CA SER A 552 32.99 57.99 -9.98
C SER A 552 33.69 57.17 -11.07
N GLU A 553 34.14 55.95 -10.74
CA GLU A 553 34.76 55.02 -11.68
C GLU A 553 33.77 54.55 -12.76
N ASP A 554 32.55 54.15 -12.37
CA ASP A 554 31.51 53.75 -13.33
C ASP A 554 31.15 54.92 -14.27
N LYS A 555 31.06 56.14 -13.74
CA LYS A 555 30.75 57.36 -14.52
C LYS A 555 31.87 57.70 -15.51
N GLU A 556 33.13 57.58 -15.12
CA GLU A 556 34.27 57.79 -16.01
C GLU A 556 34.38 56.74 -17.11
N GLU A 557 34.10 55.47 -16.78
CA GLU A 557 34.12 54.35 -17.72
C GLU A 557 32.95 54.44 -18.73
N PHE A 558 31.77 54.86 -18.27
CA PHE A 558 30.62 55.15 -19.13
C PHE A 558 30.87 56.38 -20.02
N GLY A 559 31.51 57.43 -19.48
CA GLY A 559 31.93 58.60 -20.25
C GLY A 559 32.97 58.26 -21.33
N ARG A 560 33.91 57.35 -21.06
CA ARG A 560 34.86 56.83 -22.07
C ARG A 560 34.14 56.07 -23.18
N THR A 561 33.18 55.21 -22.85
CA THR A 561 32.42 54.43 -23.85
C THR A 561 31.52 55.31 -24.73
N ILE A 562 30.95 56.40 -24.19
CA ILE A 562 30.22 57.42 -24.97
C ILE A 562 31.17 58.27 -25.85
N ASN A 563 32.36 58.63 -25.36
CA ASN A 563 33.32 59.41 -26.15
C ASN A 563 33.94 58.62 -27.32
N PHE A 564 33.87 57.29 -27.30
CA PHE A 564 34.16 56.46 -28.48
C PHE A 564 33.00 56.39 -29.48
N SER A 565 31.85 57.00 -29.18
CA SER A 565 30.64 56.92 -30.00
C SER A 565 29.92 58.26 -30.16
N SER A 566 30.44 59.16 -31.02
CA SER A 566 29.74 59.94 -32.10
C SER A 566 30.47 61.25 -32.53
N PRO A 567 30.25 61.87 -33.73
CA PRO A 567 29.95 61.34 -35.08
C PRO A 567 30.79 62.03 -36.22
N SER A 568 31.00 61.38 -37.37
CA SER A 568 31.39 62.01 -38.67
C SER A 568 31.02 61.05 -39.80
N SER A 569 29.93 61.25 -40.54
CA SER A 569 29.98 62.13 -41.71
C SER A 569 28.57 62.35 -42.27
N SER A 570 28.30 63.61 -42.61
CA SER A 570 27.18 64.10 -43.39
C SER A 570 27.47 64.00 -44.89
N SER A 571 26.48 63.60 -45.70
CA SER A 571 26.22 64.27 -46.98
C SER A 571 24.74 64.14 -47.36
N SER A 572 24.30 65.17 -48.09
CA SER A 572 22.97 65.75 -48.16
C SER A 572 22.18 65.39 -49.42
N VAL A 573 20.84 65.38 -49.25
CA VAL A 573 19.79 65.83 -50.19
C VAL A 573 19.48 64.97 -51.42
N GLY A 574 18.19 64.56 -51.53
CA GLY A 574 17.58 64.06 -52.76
C GLY A 574 16.15 63.55 -52.55
N ILE A 575 15.18 64.46 -52.63
CA ILE A 575 13.73 64.25 -52.56
C ILE A 575 13.22 63.30 -53.65
N ILE A 576 12.40 62.28 -53.30
CA ILE A 576 11.25 61.84 -54.12
C ILE A 576 10.07 61.48 -53.18
N ARG A 577 8.95 62.16 -53.39
CA ARG A 577 7.64 61.95 -52.73
C ARG A 577 6.91 60.71 -53.27
N PRO A 578 5.93 60.17 -52.51
CA PRO A 578 5.17 58.96 -52.85
C PRO A 578 3.98 59.29 -53.76
N PRO A 579 3.23 58.26 -54.20
CA PRO A 579 1.78 58.46 -54.12
C PRO A 579 1.03 57.25 -53.54
N ASN A 580 0.18 57.62 -52.58
CA ASN A 580 -1.21 57.21 -52.41
C ASN A 580 -1.51 55.75 -52.06
N GLY A 581 -2.14 55.63 -50.90
CA GLY A 581 -2.76 54.41 -50.45
C GLY A 581 -4.03 54.06 -51.21
N LYS A 582 -4.50 52.84 -50.92
CA LYS A 582 -5.92 52.55 -50.77
C LYS A 582 -6.07 51.34 -49.86
N LEU A 583 -6.98 51.50 -48.91
CA LEU A 583 -7.57 50.45 -48.11
C LEU A 583 -8.21 49.37 -48.99
N SER A 584 -8.32 48.17 -48.41
CA SER A 584 -9.57 47.40 -48.25
C SER A 584 -9.66 46.03 -48.94
N PHE A 585 -9.90 45.04 -48.06
CA PHE A 585 -10.72 43.82 -48.15
C PHE A 585 -10.29 42.55 -48.93
N MET A 586 -10.47 41.44 -48.19
CA MET A 586 -10.71 40.02 -48.59
C MET A 586 -9.52 39.26 -49.19
N ASN A 587 -9.10 38.08 -48.72
CA ASN A 587 -9.65 37.06 -47.82
C ASN A 587 -8.56 36.51 -46.90
#